data_AF-A0A6I6DAL9-F1
#
_entry.id   AF-A0A6I6DAL9-F1
#
_cell.length_a   1.000
_cell.length_b   1.000
_cell.length_c   1.000
_cell.angle_alpha   90.00
_cell.angle_beta   90.00
_cell.angle_gamma   90.00
#
_symmetry.space_group_name_H-M   'P 1'
#
loop_
_entity.id
_entity.type
_entity.pdbx_description
1 polymer ?
#
loop_
_entity_poly.entity_id
_entity_poly.type
_entity_poly.pdbx_seq_one_letter_code
_entity_poly.pdbx_strand_id
1 'polypeptide(L)'
;MDDRQIYIGVFVRKPVIDRLRKQKPTYSITCLESAGRKVGNIVYFFSEQEVDLKKHLIIGAYYSEKEQRWLQKTFPYPDVLYNRRAEGTNSKKVQLFRDTVKKLGVTQNS
;
A
#
# COMPACT_ATOMS: atom_id res chain seq x y z
N MET A 1 17.60 19.44 6.94
CA MET A 1 16.15 19.18 6.81
C MET A 1 15.99 17.69 6.94
N ASP A 2 15.18 17.24 7.88
CA ASP A 2 14.95 15.80 8.08
C ASP A 2 14.18 15.31 6.85
N ASP A 3 14.85 14.61 5.94
CA ASP A 3 14.27 14.04 4.71
C ASP A 3 13.41 12.84 5.13
N ARG A 4 12.30 13.14 5.82
CA ARG A 4 11.40 12.12 6.35
C ARG A 4 10.69 11.47 5.17
N GLN A 5 11.15 10.28 4.83
CA GLN A 5 10.55 9.44 3.80
C GLN A 5 9.10 9.12 4.18
N ILE A 6 8.14 9.68 3.44
CA ILE A 6 6.71 9.39 3.66
C ILE A 6 6.35 8.08 2.96
N TYR A 7 5.72 7.18 3.71
CA TYR A 7 5.22 5.91 3.23
C TYR A 7 3.72 6.01 2.89
N ILE A 8 3.39 5.90 1.61
CA ILE A 8 2.01 5.88 1.12
C ILE A 8 1.60 4.44 0.85
N GLY A 9 0.69 3.95 1.69
CA GLY A 9 0.12 2.62 1.57
C GLY A 9 -1.16 2.66 0.77
N VAL A 10 -1.21 1.98 -0.36
CA VAL A 10 -2.41 1.87 -1.19
C VAL A 10 -3.10 0.54 -0.92
N PHE A 11 -4.24 0.61 -0.23
CA PHE A 11 -4.98 -0.57 0.16
C PHE A 11 -5.89 -1.03 -0.97
N VAL A 12 -5.56 -2.20 -1.54
CA VAL A 12 -6.26 -2.79 -2.70
C VAL A 12 -6.73 -4.20 -2.39
N ARG A 13 -7.52 -4.77 -3.30
CA ARG A 13 -7.90 -6.19 -3.22
C ARG A 13 -6.73 -7.07 -3.66
N LYS A 14 -6.65 -8.28 -3.10
CA LYS A 14 -5.66 -9.30 -3.45
C LYS A 14 -5.45 -9.54 -4.97
N PRO A 15 -6.51 -9.57 -5.82
CA PRO A 15 -6.31 -9.75 -7.26
C PRO A 15 -5.49 -8.64 -7.92
N VAL A 16 -5.50 -7.42 -7.37
CA VAL A 16 -4.65 -6.32 -7.86
C VAL A 16 -3.19 -6.64 -7.55
N ILE A 17 -2.88 -7.07 -6.33
CA ILE A 17 -1.52 -7.49 -5.94
C ILE A 17 -1.03 -8.63 -6.83
N ASP A 18 -1.88 -9.62 -7.12
CA ASP A 18 -1.50 -10.74 -7.99
C ASP A 18 -1.24 -10.30 -9.44
N ARG A 19 -1.93 -9.27 -9.93
CA ARG A 19 -1.61 -8.64 -11.23
C ARG A 19 -0.26 -7.93 -11.19
N LEU A 20 0.05 -7.19 -10.12
CA LEU A 20 1.35 -6.53 -9.97
C LEU A 20 2.49 -7.55 -9.92
N ARG A 21 2.31 -8.66 -9.20
CA ARG A 21 3.26 -9.79 -9.18
C ARG A 21 3.50 -10.37 -10.58
N LYS A 22 2.45 -10.44 -11.39
CA LYS A 22 2.49 -10.87 -12.79
C LYS A 22 2.97 -9.79 -13.77
N GLN A 23 3.43 -8.63 -13.27
CA GLN A 23 3.87 -7.49 -14.08
C GLN A 23 2.79 -6.94 -15.02
N LYS A 24 1.51 -7.05 -14.61
CA LYS A 24 0.35 -6.57 -15.37
C LYS A 24 -0.38 -5.46 -14.60
N PRO A 25 0.27 -4.33 -14.27
CA PRO A 25 -0.39 -3.22 -13.60
C PRO A 25 -1.49 -2.64 -14.49
N THR A 26 -2.54 -2.10 -13.88
CA THR A 26 -3.50 -1.29 -14.61
C THR A 26 -2.96 0.14 -14.75
N TYR A 27 -3.43 0.87 -15.76
CA TYR A 27 -3.03 2.26 -16.00
C TYR A 27 -3.09 3.12 -14.73
N SER A 28 -4.17 2.97 -13.96
CA SER A 28 -4.35 3.77 -12.74
C SER A 28 -3.38 3.41 -11.61
N ILE A 29 -2.86 2.18 -11.55
CA ILE A 29 -1.80 1.83 -10.60
C ILE A 29 -0.49 2.52 -11.00
N THR A 30 -0.15 2.47 -12.28
CA THR A 30 1.04 3.13 -12.82
C THR A 30 1.00 4.65 -12.62
N CYS A 31 -0.14 5.29 -12.86
CA CYS A 31 -0.29 6.73 -12.61
C CYS A 31 -0.12 7.09 -11.14
N LEU A 32 -0.70 6.30 -10.23
CA LEU A 32 -0.61 6.58 -8.79
C LEU A 32 0.82 6.41 -8.27
N GLU A 33 1.50 5.35 -8.71
CA GLU A 33 2.91 5.13 -8.39
C GLU A 33 3.78 6.27 -8.93
N SER A 34 3.62 6.64 -10.20
CA SER A 34 4.37 7.75 -10.80
C SER A 34 4.09 9.09 -10.10
N ALA A 35 2.86 9.36 -9.69
CA ALA A 35 2.50 10.58 -8.98
C ALA A 35 3.15 10.64 -7.59
N GLY A 36 3.07 9.59 -6.79
CA GLY A 36 3.72 9.57 -5.47
C GLY A 36 5.24 9.66 -5.57
N ARG A 37 5.83 9.01 -6.59
CA ARG A 37 7.26 9.07 -6.86
C ARG A 37 7.75 10.46 -7.22
N LYS A 38 7.00 11.24 -8.02
CA LYS A 38 7.35 12.63 -8.36
C LYS A 38 7.48 13.55 -7.15
N VAL A 39 6.82 13.20 -6.05
CA VAL A 39 6.86 13.95 -4.78
C VAL A 39 7.94 13.39 -3.84
N GLY A 40 8.72 12.40 -4.27
CA GLY A 40 9.76 11.75 -3.45
C GLY A 40 9.21 10.74 -2.44
N ASN A 41 7.94 10.36 -2.53
CA ASN A 41 7.29 9.45 -1.59
C ASN A 41 7.40 7.99 -2.04
N ILE A 42 7.44 7.05 -1.08
CA ILE A 42 7.40 5.62 -1.37
C ILE A 42 5.94 5.16 -1.40
N VAL A 43 5.48 4.77 -2.59
CA VAL A 43 4.15 4.18 -2.78
C VAL A 43 4.27 2.66 -2.83
N TYR A 44 3.52 1.97 -1.98
CA TYR A 44 3.40 0.52 -2.05
C TYR A 44 1.95 0.08 -1.97
N PHE A 45 1.65 -1.03 -2.63
CA PHE A 45 0.31 -1.59 -2.77
C PHE A 45 0.24 -2.87 -1.96
N PHE A 46 -0.82 -3.04 -1.17
CA PHE A 46 -1.00 -4.24 -0.37
C PHE A 46 -2.48 -4.60 -0.21
N SER A 47 -2.75 -5.84 0.16
CA SER A 47 -4.08 -6.29 0.57
C SER A 47 -4.07 -6.75 2.03
N GLU A 48 -5.24 -7.08 2.58
CA GLU A 48 -5.37 -7.56 3.95
C GLU A 48 -4.57 -8.84 4.20
N GLN A 49 -4.30 -9.62 3.15
CA GLN A 49 -3.58 -10.88 3.28
C GLN A 49 -2.10 -10.65 3.61
N GLU A 50 -1.53 -9.56 3.09
CA GLU A 50 -0.13 -9.19 3.26
C GLU A 50 0.17 -8.39 4.53
N VAL A 51 -0.85 -8.10 5.36
CA VAL A 51 -0.68 -7.40 6.64
C VAL A 51 -0.40 -8.39 7.76
N ASP A 52 0.74 -8.20 8.43
CA ASP A 52 1.09 -8.83 9.71
C ASP A 52 0.73 -7.86 10.86
N LEU A 53 -0.43 -8.10 11.45
CA LEU A 53 -0.97 -7.29 12.55
C LEU A 53 -0.19 -7.48 13.86
N LYS A 54 0.56 -8.58 14.03
CA LYS A 54 1.34 -8.82 15.26
C LYS A 54 2.66 -8.07 15.22
N LYS A 55 3.31 -8.07 14.05
CA LYS A 55 4.62 -7.43 13.86
C LYS A 55 4.53 -5.98 13.39
N HIS A 56 3.32 -5.51 13.08
CA HIS A 56 3.10 -4.20 12.45
C HIS A 56 3.92 -4.03 11.15
N LEU A 57 3.93 -5.07 10.31
CA LEU A 57 4.64 -5.09 9.04
C LEU A 57 3.69 -5.41 7.89
N ILE A 58 3.97 -4.86 6.72
CA ILE A 58 3.16 -5.05 5.52
C ILE A 58 4.05 -5.52 4.38
N ILE A 59 3.68 -6.63 3.73
CA ILE A 59 4.32 -7.06 2.48
C ILE A 59 3.69 -6.26 1.33
N GLY A 60 4.40 -5.22 0.89
CA GLY A 60 3.94 -4.32 -0.17
C GLY A 60 4.54 -4.67 -1.53
N ALA A 61 3.74 -4.53 -2.58
CA ALA A 61 4.20 -4.46 -3.95
C ALA A 61 4.58 -3.01 -4.30
N TYR A 62 5.76 -2.79 -4.86
CA TYR A 62 6.24 -1.48 -5.28
C TYR A 62 6.94 -1.59 -6.63
N TYR A 63 7.01 -0.48 -7.37
CA TYR A 63 7.76 -0.45 -8.62
C TYR A 63 9.23 -0.12 -8.32
N SER A 64 10.15 -0.97 -8.77
CA SER A 64 11.59 -0.73 -8.66
C SER A 64 12.11 -0.15 -9.95
N GLU A 65 12.58 1.10 -9.93
CA GLU A 65 13.22 1.72 -11.09
C GLU A 65 14.53 1.04 -11.46
N LYS A 66 15.29 0.54 -10.47
CA LYS A 66 16.54 -0.17 -10.72
C LYS A 66 16.31 -1.45 -11.53
N GLU A 67 15.22 -2.17 -11.25
CA GLU A 67 14.91 -3.43 -11.92
C GLU A 67 13.83 -3.30 -13.00
N GLN A 68 13.30 -2.08 -13.20
CA GLN A 68 12.21 -1.75 -14.12
C GLN A 68 10.99 -2.67 -14.00
N ARG A 69 10.71 -3.17 -12.78
CA ARG A 69 9.65 -4.15 -12.53
C ARG A 69 9.03 -4.00 -11.15
N TRP A 70 7.83 -4.55 -10.99
CA TRP A 70 7.15 -4.65 -9.70
C TRP A 70 7.81 -5.70 -8.83
N LEU A 71 8.26 -5.29 -7.65
CA LEU A 71 8.88 -6.15 -6.64
C LEU A 71 8.02 -6.18 -5.38
N GLN A 72 8.33 -7.13 -4.50
CA GLN A 72 7.76 -7.18 -3.16
C GLN A 72 8.84 -6.92 -2.13
N LYS A 73 8.50 -6.14 -1.11
CA LYS A 73 9.35 -5.90 0.05
C LYS A 73 8.46 -5.70 1.27
N THR A 74 9.04 -5.89 2.45
CA THR A 74 8.39 -5.55 3.71
C THR A 74 8.52 -4.05 3.97
N PHE A 75 7.40 -3.42 4.31
CA PHE A 75 7.30 -2.01 4.66
C PHE A 75 6.73 -1.86 6.08
N PRO A 76 7.07 -0.75 6.76
CA PRO A 76 6.36 -0.34 7.97
C PRO A 76 4.91 0.03 7.64
N TYR A 77 4.11 0.29 8.67
CA TYR A 77 2.78 0.87 8.47
C TYR A 77 2.89 2.23 7.76
N PRO A 78 1.94 2.55 6.88
CA PRO A 78 2.01 3.77 6.11
C PRO A 78 1.70 4.99 6.98
N ASP A 79 2.32 6.13 6.68
CA ASP A 79 1.92 7.43 7.24
C ASP A 79 0.61 7.90 6.61
N VAL A 80 0.39 7.56 5.34
CA VAL A 80 -0.81 7.89 4.56
C VAL A 80 -1.41 6.63 3.97
N LEU A 81 -2.67 6.34 4.30
CA LEU A 81 -3.41 5.22 3.75
C LEU A 81 -4.38 5.71 2.67
N TYR A 82 -4.18 5.27 1.43
CA TYR A 82 -5.13 5.47 0.35
C TYR A 82 -5.99 4.21 0.18
N ASN A 83 -7.24 4.29 0.63
CA ASN A 83 -8.15 3.13 0.58
C ASN A 83 -8.86 3.05 -0.77
N ARG A 84 -8.43 2.10 -1.62
CA ARG A 84 -9.03 1.88 -2.94
C ARG A 84 -9.97 0.68 -2.99
N ARG A 85 -10.34 0.13 -1.84
CA ARG A 85 -11.35 -0.93 -1.75
C ARG A 85 -12.73 -0.32 -1.55
N ALA A 86 -13.68 -0.72 -2.38
CA ALA A 86 -15.10 -0.46 -2.15
C ALA A 86 -15.50 -0.96 -0.74
N GLU A 87 -16.29 -0.14 -0.03
CA GLU A 87 -16.57 -0.28 1.40
C GLU A 87 -17.26 -1.60 1.80
N GLY A 88 -17.90 -2.30 0.86
CA GLY A 88 -18.73 -3.48 1.14
C GLY A 88 -18.02 -4.78 1.53
N THR A 89 -16.69 -4.80 1.74
CA THR A 89 -15.99 -6.06 2.10
C THR A 89 -15.77 -6.16 3.62
N ASN A 90 -16.76 -6.71 4.33
CA ASN A 90 -16.81 -6.87 5.79
C ASN A 90 -15.97 -8.04 6.34
N SER A 91 -14.72 -8.23 5.89
CA SER A 91 -13.88 -9.24 6.53
C SER A 91 -13.40 -8.73 7.90
N LYS A 92 -13.45 -9.59 8.94
CA LYS A 92 -12.95 -9.24 10.29
C LYS A 92 -11.50 -8.72 10.26
N LYS A 93 -10.67 -9.25 9.35
CA LYS A 93 -9.27 -8.82 9.17
C LYS A 93 -9.17 -7.39 8.61
N VAL A 94 -10.06 -7.01 7.68
CA VAL A 94 -10.12 -5.64 7.14
C VAL A 94 -10.56 -4.65 8.21
N GLN A 95 -11.58 -5.02 9.01
CA GLN A 95 -12.04 -4.19 10.12
C GLN A 95 -10.92 -4.00 11.15
N LEU A 96 -10.28 -5.09 11.58
CA LEU A 96 -9.18 -5.04 12.53
C LEU A 96 -8.00 -4.20 12.00
N PHE A 97 -7.66 -4.31 10.72
CA PHE A 97 -6.65 -3.46 10.11
C PHE A 97 -7.05 -1.98 10.13
N ARG A 98 -8.29 -1.65 9.75
CA ARG A 98 -8.81 -0.27 9.80
C ARG A 98 -8.77 0.29 11.23
N ASP A 99 -9.11 -0.52 12.22
CA ASP A 99 -9.06 -0.13 13.63
C ASP A 99 -7.62 0.11 14.09
N THR A 100 -6.67 -0.75 13.71
CA THR A 100 -5.24 -0.54 13.97
C THR A 100 -4.74 0.75 13.32
N VAL A 101 -5.08 0.98 12.05
CA VAL A 101 -4.69 2.20 11.31
C VAL A 101 -5.24 3.46 12.00
N LYS A 102 -6.51 3.44 12.43
CA LYS A 102 -7.12 4.56 13.19
C LYS A 102 -6.41 4.80 14.51
N LYS A 103 -6.08 3.73 15.27
CA LYS A 103 -5.34 3.85 16.54
C LYS A 103 -3.94 4.41 16.36
N LEU A 104 -3.29 4.14 15.23
CA LEU A 104 -1.94 4.62 14.92
C LEU A 104 -1.92 6.06 14.38
N GLY A 105 -3.07 6.72 14.22
CA GLY A 105 -3.13 8.12 13.75
C GLY A 105 -2.76 8.31 12.27
N VAL A 106 -2.86 7.25 11.46
CA VAL A 106 -2.55 7.29 10.03
C VAL A 106 -3.59 8.16 9.29
N THR A 107 -3.12 9.07 8.44
CA THR A 107 -4.00 9.97 7.68
C THR A 107 -4.69 9.20 6.55
N GLN A 108 -6.02 9.25 6.50
CA GLN A 108 -6.84 8.55 5.49
C GLN A 108 -7.42 9.55 4.49
N ASN A 109 -7.07 9.40 3.22
CA ASN A 109 -7.79 10.05 2.12
C ASN A 109 -8.77 9.02 1.53
N SER A 110 -10.07 9.34 1.61
CA SER A 110 -11.19 8.50 1.18
C SER A 110 -11.70 8.98 -0.18
#